data_AF-A0AAD3DDU0-F1
#
_entry.id   AF-A0AAD3DDU0-F1
#
_cell.length_a   1.000
_cell.length_b   1.000
_cell.length_c   1.000
_cell.angle_alpha   90.00
_cell.angle_beta   90.00
_cell.angle_gamma   90.00
#
_symmetry.space_group_name_H-M   'P 1'
#
loop_
_entity.id
_entity.type
_entity.pdbx_description
1 polymer ?
#
loop_
_entity_poly.entity_id
_entity_poly.type
_entity_poly.pdbx_seq_one_letter_code
_entity_poly.pdbx_strand_id
1 'polypeptide(L)'
;MERSEFVRKRNVGVSKDGANEHIVVPLMGRFKGELGERNLILVFVRSSKSGLAIGRWISQLSDLLLQEGKHIGVGPALCHEDGTLYNSVELNGELESMLLQVQDESPELIDPKIDVRAKFSINRSFQRGATTRVRENGIDKQSLEMNNRWRKLQNAGGSSLTLSMTDLYLEISQTLDSRLKFSQYI
;
A
#
# COMPACT_ATOMS: atom_id res chain seq x y z
N MET A 1 -17.36 19.93 -2.84
CA MET A 1 -17.02 18.78 -1.99
C MET A 1 -16.23 17.82 -2.87
N GLU A 2 -14.93 17.69 -2.65
CA GLU A 2 -14.08 16.79 -3.44
C GLU A 2 -14.48 15.33 -3.16
N ARG A 3 -14.69 14.56 -4.23
CA ARG A 3 -15.11 13.15 -4.17
C ARG A 3 -13.89 12.26 -3.93
N SER A 4 -14.10 11.04 -3.43
CA SER A 4 -12.99 10.09 -3.20
C SER A 4 -12.21 9.80 -4.50
N GLU A 5 -10.98 10.31 -4.57
CA GLU A 5 -10.08 10.14 -5.72
C GLU A 5 -9.70 8.67 -5.92
N PHE A 6 -9.74 7.86 -4.86
CA PHE A 6 -9.45 6.43 -4.88
C PHE A 6 -10.38 5.69 -5.85
N VAL A 7 -11.68 5.94 -5.75
CA VAL A 7 -12.69 5.30 -6.61
C VAL A 7 -12.56 5.76 -8.07
N ARG A 8 -12.23 7.03 -8.29
CA ARG A 8 -12.15 7.62 -9.64
C ARG A 8 -10.92 7.15 -10.42
N LYS A 9 -9.78 7.03 -9.76
CA LYS A 9 -8.48 6.82 -10.43
C LYS A 9 -8.05 5.35 -10.52
N ARG A 10 -8.81 4.41 -9.93
CA ARG A 10 -8.46 2.97 -9.88
C ARG A 10 -8.14 2.34 -11.24
N ASN A 11 -8.84 2.75 -12.30
CA ASN A 11 -8.72 2.16 -13.65
C ASN A 11 -7.93 3.02 -14.65
N VAL A 12 -7.26 4.08 -14.20
CA VAL A 12 -6.54 5.01 -15.09
C VAL A 12 -5.20 4.42 -15.56
N GLY A 13 -4.80 3.27 -15.02
CA GLY A 13 -3.48 2.67 -15.22
C GLY A 13 -3.36 1.69 -16.40
N VAL A 14 -3.45 2.17 -17.64
CA VAL A 14 -2.99 1.40 -18.80
C VAL A 14 -1.71 2.07 -19.30
N SER A 15 -0.60 1.32 -19.39
CA SER A 15 0.63 1.84 -20.02
C SER A 15 0.31 2.32 -21.45
N LYS A 16 0.99 3.36 -21.94
CA LYS A 16 0.80 3.87 -23.31
C LYS A 16 0.92 2.77 -24.39
N ASP A 17 1.66 1.70 -24.09
CA ASP A 17 1.90 0.57 -24.99
C ASP A 17 1.01 -0.65 -24.70
N GLY A 18 0.04 -0.54 -23.77
CA GLY A 18 -0.86 -1.63 -23.37
C GLY A 18 -0.20 -2.81 -22.62
N ALA A 19 1.14 -2.86 -22.57
CA ALA A 19 1.89 -4.01 -22.10
C ALA A 19 1.84 -4.25 -20.58
N ASN A 20 1.60 -3.22 -19.78
CA ASN A 20 1.61 -3.31 -18.31
C ASN A 20 0.29 -2.77 -17.75
N GLU A 21 -0.70 -3.66 -17.61
CA GLU A 21 -1.95 -3.35 -16.92
C GLU A 21 -1.66 -3.12 -15.43
N HIS A 22 -1.99 -1.92 -14.93
CA HIS A 22 -1.69 -1.52 -13.57
C HIS A 22 -2.88 -0.83 -12.91
N ILE A 23 -2.79 -0.70 -11.59
CA ILE A 23 -3.78 -0.02 -10.76
C ILE A 23 -3.12 1.15 -10.05
N VAL A 24 -3.81 2.28 -10.08
CA VAL A 24 -3.37 3.53 -9.46
C VAL A 24 -4.21 3.75 -8.21
N VAL A 25 -3.55 3.86 -7.07
CA VAL A 25 -4.15 4.07 -5.75
C VAL A 25 -3.73 5.45 -5.24
N PRO A 26 -4.57 6.48 -5.38
CA PRO A 26 -4.33 7.75 -4.71
C PRO A 26 -4.68 7.64 -3.23
N LEU A 27 -3.73 7.98 -2.38
CA LEU A 27 -3.91 8.16 -0.95
C LEU A 27 -3.95 9.67 -0.67
N MET A 28 -5.10 10.13 -0.19
CA MET A 28 -5.30 11.53 0.17
C MET A 28 -5.24 11.66 1.69
N GLY A 29 -4.48 12.64 2.18
CA GLY A 29 -4.44 12.91 3.61
C GLY A 29 -3.29 13.82 4.03
N ARG A 30 -3.17 13.98 5.35
CA ARG A 30 -2.03 14.66 5.98
C ARG A 30 -0.91 13.67 6.16
N PHE A 31 0.24 14.00 5.60
CA PHE A 31 1.43 13.18 5.69
C PHE A 31 2.43 13.79 6.67
N LYS A 32 3.03 12.93 7.51
CA LYS A 32 4.01 13.36 8.51
C LYS A 32 5.19 14.06 7.81
N GLY A 33 5.48 15.28 8.23
CA GLY A 33 6.56 16.11 7.66
C GLY A 33 6.16 16.92 6.44
N GLU A 34 4.88 16.88 6.02
CA GLU A 34 4.37 17.69 4.92
C GLU A 34 3.33 18.71 5.42
N LEU A 35 3.30 19.88 4.78
CA LEU A 35 2.32 20.93 5.06
C LEU A 35 1.07 20.73 4.18
N GLY A 36 -0.09 20.65 4.83
CA GLY A 36 -1.40 20.54 4.17
C GLY A 36 -1.82 19.11 3.81
N GLU A 37 -2.88 19.01 3.03
CA GLU A 37 -3.36 17.76 2.46
C GLU A 37 -2.66 17.50 1.12
N ARG A 38 -2.17 16.28 0.92
CA ARG A 38 -1.50 15.87 -0.31
C ARG A 38 -2.13 14.60 -0.85
N ASN A 39 -1.90 14.37 -2.14
CA ASN A 39 -2.22 13.14 -2.82
C ASN A 39 -0.92 12.38 -3.07
N LEU A 40 -0.72 11.27 -2.38
CA LEU A 40 0.32 10.31 -2.70
C LEU A 40 -0.26 9.31 -3.71
N ILE A 41 0.37 9.18 -4.87
CA ILE A 41 -0.04 8.19 -5.87
C ILE A 41 0.82 6.95 -5.72
N LEU A 42 0.19 5.82 -5.40
CA LEU A 42 0.80 4.51 -5.47
C LEU A 42 0.37 3.81 -6.76
N VAL A 43 1.28 3.02 -7.32
CA VAL A 43 1.01 2.27 -8.54
C VAL A 43 1.43 0.83 -8.34
N PHE A 44 0.56 -0.11 -8.71
CA PHE A 44 0.79 -1.53 -8.57
C PHE A 44 0.46 -2.27 -9.87
N VAL A 45 1.14 -3.36 -10.16
CA VAL A 45 0.66 -4.34 -11.14
C VAL A 45 -0.67 -4.92 -10.67
N ARG A 46 -1.51 -5.39 -11.60
CA ARG A 46 -2.77 -6.05 -11.21
C ARG A 46 -2.56 -7.40 -10.52
N SER A 47 -1.57 -8.14 -10.97
CA SER A 47 -1.19 -9.44 -10.41
C SER A 47 0.33 -9.51 -10.27
N SER A 48 0.82 -9.90 -9.10
CA SER A 48 2.25 -10.12 -8.92
C SER A 48 2.69 -11.49 -9.47
N LYS A 49 4.00 -11.70 -9.60
CA LYS A 49 4.58 -12.99 -10.01
C LYS A 49 4.34 -14.11 -8.99
N SER A 50 4.13 -13.78 -7.71
CA SER A 50 3.75 -14.76 -6.68
C SER A 50 2.27 -15.17 -6.76
N GLY A 51 1.46 -14.50 -7.60
CA GLY A 51 0.04 -14.80 -7.79
C GLY A 51 -0.89 -13.91 -6.95
N LEU A 52 -0.39 -12.87 -6.27
CA LEU A 52 -1.24 -11.95 -5.53
C LEU A 52 -2.10 -11.12 -6.50
N ALA A 53 -3.42 -11.28 -6.42
CA ALA A 53 -4.39 -10.54 -7.24
C ALA A 53 -4.65 -9.12 -6.68
N ILE A 54 -3.60 -8.29 -6.65
CA ILE A 54 -3.64 -6.92 -6.08
C ILE A 54 -4.80 -6.09 -6.63
N GLY A 55 -4.99 -6.12 -7.95
CA GLY A 55 -6.05 -5.39 -8.63
C GLY A 55 -7.44 -5.80 -8.15
N ARG A 56 -7.66 -7.11 -7.92
CA ARG A 56 -8.94 -7.63 -7.41
C ARG A 56 -9.27 -7.05 -6.04
N TRP A 57 -8.34 -7.09 -5.11
CA TRP A 57 -8.56 -6.60 -3.74
C TRP A 57 -8.83 -5.10 -3.68
N ILE A 58 -8.09 -4.30 -4.47
CA ILE A 58 -8.32 -2.86 -4.56
C ILE A 58 -9.68 -2.56 -5.22
N SER A 59 -10.05 -3.31 -6.28
CA SER A 59 -11.37 -3.17 -6.90
C SER A 59 -12.49 -3.51 -5.92
N GLN A 60 -12.37 -4.60 -5.16
CA GLN A 60 -13.35 -4.99 -4.15
C GLN A 60 -13.52 -3.93 -3.07
N LEU A 61 -12.42 -3.38 -2.53
CA LEU A 61 -12.49 -2.28 -1.57
C LEU A 61 -13.23 -1.08 -2.17
N SER A 62 -12.92 -0.72 -3.42
CA SER A 62 -13.59 0.40 -4.07
C SER A 62 -15.07 0.14 -4.35
N ASP A 63 -15.47 -1.10 -4.63
CA ASP A 63 -16.88 -1.46 -4.83
C ASP A 63 -17.65 -1.40 -3.50
N LEU A 64 -17.03 -1.81 -2.39
CA LEU A 64 -17.58 -1.62 -1.05
C LEU A 64 -17.77 -0.14 -0.73
N LEU A 65 -16.77 0.71 -0.98
CA LEU A 65 -16.88 2.16 -0.75
C LEU A 65 -17.95 2.83 -1.64
N LEU A 66 -18.21 2.27 -2.83
CA LEU A 66 -19.31 2.71 -3.68
C LEU A 66 -20.67 2.35 -3.06
N GLN A 67 -20.81 1.10 -2.62
CA GLN A 67 -22.03 0.58 -1.99
C GLN A 67 -22.37 1.32 -0.69
N GLU A 68 -21.35 1.64 0.12
CA GLU A 68 -21.51 2.38 1.37
C GLU A 68 -21.71 3.90 1.16
N GLY A 69 -21.71 4.40 -0.08
CA GLY A 69 -21.84 5.83 -0.37
C GLY A 69 -20.60 6.66 0.02
N LYS A 70 -19.53 6.03 0.53
CA LYS A 70 -18.30 6.70 1.01
C LYS A 70 -17.50 7.38 -0.10
N HIS A 71 -17.80 7.12 -1.36
CA HIS A 71 -17.19 7.80 -2.51
C HIS A 71 -17.61 9.28 -2.66
N ILE A 72 -18.72 9.69 -2.03
CA ILE A 72 -19.32 11.03 -2.20
C ILE A 72 -18.62 12.08 -1.32
N GLY A 73 -18.16 11.68 -0.13
CA GLY A 73 -17.46 12.54 0.83
C GLY A 73 -15.94 12.29 0.88
N VAL A 74 -15.25 13.14 1.64
CA VAL A 74 -13.85 12.91 2.02
C VAL A 74 -13.85 12.10 3.32
N GLY A 75 -13.16 10.97 3.30
CA GLY A 75 -13.07 10.11 4.48
C GLY A 75 -12.12 8.94 4.26
N PRO A 76 -11.68 8.29 5.34
CA PRO A 76 -10.85 7.11 5.26
C PRO A 76 -11.57 5.96 4.55
N ALA A 77 -10.80 5.14 3.82
CA ALA A 77 -11.31 3.92 3.22
C ALA A 77 -11.63 2.84 4.28
N LEU A 78 -10.91 2.85 5.40
CA LEU A 78 -11.08 1.92 6.51
C LEU A 78 -11.47 2.74 7.75
N CYS A 79 -12.72 2.60 8.18
CA CYS A 79 -13.28 3.26 9.34
C CYS A 79 -14.45 2.45 9.91
N HIS A 80 -14.80 2.77 11.14
CA HIS A 80 -16.04 2.34 11.77
C HIS A 80 -17.26 2.87 11.00
N GLU A 81 -18.44 2.32 11.29
CA GLU A 81 -19.70 2.71 10.63
C GLU A 81 -20.01 4.21 10.81
N ASP A 82 -19.62 4.78 11.94
CA ASP A 82 -19.77 6.22 12.25
C ASP A 82 -18.72 7.12 11.56
N GLY A 83 -17.80 6.52 10.80
CA GLY A 83 -16.73 7.21 10.08
C GLY A 83 -15.46 7.46 10.90
N THR A 84 -15.40 7.04 12.15
CA THR A 84 -14.20 7.17 12.99
C THR A 84 -13.10 6.20 12.55
N LEU A 85 -11.84 6.61 12.72
CA LEU A 85 -10.68 5.82 12.31
C LEU A 85 -10.43 4.66 13.28
N TYR A 86 -10.14 3.48 12.74
CA TYR A 86 -9.54 2.41 13.53
C TYR A 86 -8.16 2.84 14.05
N ASN A 87 -7.90 2.56 15.32
CA ASN A 87 -6.57 2.72 15.89
C ASN A 87 -5.69 1.49 15.59
N SER A 88 -4.38 1.63 15.82
CA SER A 88 -3.44 0.55 15.50
C SER A 88 -3.64 -0.72 16.32
N VAL A 89 -4.20 -0.64 17.53
CA VAL A 89 -4.47 -1.81 18.37
C VAL A 89 -5.64 -2.61 17.79
N GLU A 90 -6.72 -1.93 17.40
CA GLU A 90 -7.88 -2.55 16.75
C GLU A 90 -7.46 -3.27 15.46
N LEU A 91 -6.74 -2.58 14.57
CA LEU A 91 -6.25 -3.18 13.33
C LEU A 91 -5.29 -4.36 13.57
N ASN A 92 -4.52 -4.33 14.66
CA ASN A 92 -3.65 -5.45 15.01
C ASN A 92 -4.45 -6.65 15.49
N GLY A 93 -5.50 -6.42 16.28
CA GLY A 93 -6.41 -7.48 16.74
C GLY A 93 -7.12 -8.18 15.58
N GLU A 94 -7.59 -7.42 14.59
CA GLU A 94 -8.18 -7.97 13.36
C GLU A 94 -7.16 -8.82 12.57
N LEU A 95 -5.94 -8.31 12.40
CA LEU A 95 -4.87 -9.04 11.72
C LEU A 95 -4.52 -10.34 12.47
N GLU A 96 -4.34 -10.28 13.78
CA GLU A 96 -4.03 -11.44 14.61
C GLU A 96 -5.12 -12.51 14.51
N SER A 97 -6.39 -12.09 14.55
CA SER A 97 -7.53 -13.00 14.45
C SER A 97 -7.54 -13.74 13.11
N MET A 98 -7.32 -13.03 12.00
CA MET A 98 -7.20 -13.65 10.67
C MET A 98 -6.00 -14.59 10.58
N LEU A 99 -4.83 -14.22 11.12
CA LEU A 99 -3.64 -15.05 11.05
C LEU A 99 -3.74 -16.31 11.93
N LEU A 100 -4.42 -16.23 13.07
CA LEU A 100 -4.72 -17.40 13.91
C LEU A 100 -5.66 -18.36 13.19
N GLN A 101 -6.68 -17.85 12.49
CA GLN A 101 -7.54 -18.68 11.65
C GLN A 101 -6.73 -19.39 10.54
N VAL A 102 -5.84 -18.66 9.85
CA VAL A 102 -4.96 -19.25 8.83
C VAL A 102 -4.01 -20.30 9.42
N GLN A 103 -3.49 -20.08 10.63
CA GLN A 103 -2.64 -21.05 11.32
C GLN A 103 -3.37 -22.34 11.68
N ASP A 104 -4.66 -22.24 12.04
CA ASP A 104 -5.51 -23.39 12.36
C ASP A 104 -5.93 -24.16 11.08
N GLU A 105 -6.37 -23.44 10.05
CA GLU A 105 -6.85 -24.03 8.78
C GLU A 105 -5.72 -24.51 7.86
N SER A 106 -4.53 -23.93 7.97
CA SER A 106 -3.39 -24.18 7.07
C SER A 106 -2.05 -24.12 7.82
N PRO A 107 -1.78 -25.11 8.70
CA PRO A 107 -0.57 -25.14 9.54
C PRO A 107 0.74 -25.24 8.74
N GLU A 108 0.69 -25.58 7.45
CA GLU A 108 1.82 -25.55 6.53
C GLU A 108 2.24 -24.12 6.13
N LEU A 109 1.34 -23.14 6.24
CA LEU A 109 1.64 -21.73 5.97
C LEU A 109 2.19 -21.02 7.20
N ILE A 110 1.67 -21.34 8.38
CA ILE A 110 2.11 -20.79 9.66
C ILE A 110 2.26 -21.96 10.63
N ASP A 111 3.50 -22.30 11.00
CA ASP A 111 3.77 -23.38 11.96
C ASP A 111 3.01 -23.13 13.27
N PRO A 112 2.24 -24.10 13.81
CA PRO A 112 1.49 -23.98 15.06
C PRO A 112 2.33 -23.56 16.28
N LYS A 113 3.66 -23.74 16.23
CA LYS A 113 4.59 -23.32 17.29
C LYS A 113 4.90 -21.82 17.26
N ILE A 114 4.55 -21.12 16.18
CA ILE A 114 4.77 -19.68 16.06
C ILE A 114 3.69 -18.95 16.85
N ASP A 115 4.11 -18.16 17.84
CA ASP A 115 3.23 -17.18 18.48
C ASP A 115 2.93 -16.04 17.49
N VAL A 116 1.74 -16.08 16.89
CA VAL A 116 1.27 -15.11 15.91
C VAL A 116 1.25 -13.70 16.48
N ARG A 117 0.79 -13.54 17.73
CA ARG A 117 0.63 -12.23 18.38
C ARG A 117 1.97 -11.58 18.70
N ALA A 118 2.96 -12.40 19.07
CA ALA A 118 4.32 -11.90 19.29
C ALA A 118 5.07 -11.62 17.98
N LYS A 119 4.80 -12.39 16.92
CA LYS A 119 5.60 -12.36 15.68
C LYS A 119 5.12 -11.33 14.67
N PHE A 120 3.81 -11.10 14.57
CA PHE A 120 3.22 -10.29 13.51
C PHE A 120 2.59 -9.01 14.06
N SER A 121 2.67 -7.92 13.30
CA SER A 121 1.93 -6.68 13.58
C SER A 121 1.61 -5.91 12.30
N ILE A 122 0.50 -5.18 12.32
CA ILE A 122 0.03 -4.34 11.19
C ILE A 122 1.11 -3.35 10.72
N ASN A 123 1.88 -2.81 11.67
CA ASN A 123 2.89 -1.77 11.44
C ASN A 123 4.18 -2.29 10.79
N ARG A 124 4.45 -3.60 10.80
CA ARG A 124 5.75 -4.14 10.36
C ARG A 124 5.63 -5.35 9.44
N SER A 125 4.65 -6.22 9.62
CA SER A 125 4.56 -7.51 8.93
C SER A 125 4.49 -7.34 7.42
N PHE A 126 3.54 -6.54 6.92
CA PHE A 126 3.34 -6.36 5.48
C PHE A 126 4.56 -5.72 4.82
N GLN A 127 5.09 -4.64 5.43
CA GLN A 127 6.27 -3.98 4.87
C GLN A 127 7.50 -4.90 4.90
N ARG A 128 7.73 -5.63 6.00
CA ARG A 128 8.85 -6.57 6.10
C ARG A 128 8.70 -7.68 5.06
N GLY A 129 7.52 -8.29 4.96
CA GLY A 129 7.23 -9.34 3.99
C GLY A 129 7.50 -8.89 2.55
N ALA A 130 6.91 -7.77 2.14
CA ALA A 130 7.12 -7.20 0.80
C ALA A 130 8.60 -6.87 0.54
N THR A 131 9.28 -6.25 1.51
CA THR A 131 10.71 -5.89 1.39
C THR A 131 11.60 -7.13 1.26
N THR A 132 11.37 -8.16 2.08
CA THR A 132 12.11 -9.42 2.03
C THR A 132 11.91 -10.10 0.68
N ARG A 133 10.66 -10.25 0.24
CA ARG A 133 10.33 -10.93 -1.01
C ARG A 133 10.92 -10.24 -2.23
N VAL A 134 10.83 -8.92 -2.28
CA VAL A 134 11.42 -8.11 -3.35
C VAL A 134 12.95 -8.24 -3.38
N ARG A 135 13.61 -8.30 -2.22
CA ARG A 135 15.07 -8.52 -2.12
C ARG A 135 15.48 -9.92 -2.54
N GLU A 136 14.73 -10.95 -2.15
CA GLU A 136 14.98 -12.34 -2.56
C GLU A 136 14.88 -12.50 -4.09
N ASN A 137 14.05 -11.70 -4.74
CA ASN A 137 13.92 -11.67 -6.19
C ASN A 137 14.97 -10.78 -6.89
N GLY A 138 16.00 -10.31 -6.17
CA GLY A 138 17.14 -9.59 -6.75
C GLY A 138 16.87 -8.16 -7.17
N ILE A 139 15.79 -7.52 -6.69
CA ILE A 139 15.56 -6.10 -6.96
C ILE A 139 16.60 -5.25 -6.23
N ASP A 140 17.17 -4.30 -6.95
CA ASP A 140 18.17 -3.39 -6.42
C ASP A 140 17.61 -2.48 -5.31
N LYS A 141 18.51 -2.04 -4.42
CA LYS A 141 18.15 -1.20 -3.28
C LYS A 141 17.53 0.14 -3.70
N GLN A 142 17.93 0.71 -4.84
CA GLN A 142 17.44 2.00 -5.30
C GLN A 142 15.96 1.91 -5.71
N SER A 143 15.60 0.89 -6.49
CA SER A 143 14.21 0.58 -6.87
C SER A 143 13.33 0.29 -5.65
N LEU A 144 13.87 -0.42 -4.64
CA LEU A 144 13.17 -0.67 -3.39
C LEU A 144 12.94 0.61 -2.57
N GLU A 145 13.95 1.48 -2.48
CA GLU A 145 13.87 2.76 -1.79
C GLU A 145 12.95 3.75 -2.51
N MET A 146 12.85 3.69 -3.84
CA MET A 146 11.89 4.49 -4.62
C MET A 146 10.43 4.21 -4.22
N ASN A 147 10.09 2.94 -3.94
CA ASN A 147 8.75 2.59 -3.45
C ASN A 147 8.60 2.92 -1.94
N ASN A 148 9.64 2.70 -1.14
CA ASN A 148 9.66 2.95 0.30
C ASN A 148 10.10 4.37 0.72
N ARG A 149 9.99 5.37 -0.18
CA ARG A 149 10.46 6.76 0.04
C ARG A 149 9.96 7.40 1.34
N TRP A 150 8.79 6.96 1.80
CA TRP A 150 8.17 7.34 3.07
C TRP A 150 9.09 7.26 4.29
N ARG A 151 10.05 6.31 4.34
CA ARG A 151 10.94 6.15 5.51
C ARG A 151 11.94 7.31 5.66
N LYS A 152 12.46 7.85 4.55
CA LYS A 152 13.35 9.02 4.59
C LYS A 152 12.60 10.27 5.05
N LEU A 153 11.35 10.41 4.61
CA LEU A 153 10.42 11.46 5.04
C LEU A 153 10.13 11.39 6.55
N GLN A 154 9.78 10.20 7.07
CA GLN A 154 9.49 10.03 8.49
C GLN A 154 10.70 10.28 9.40
N ASN A 155 11.89 9.82 9.00
CA ASN A 155 13.12 9.99 9.77
C ASN A 155 13.60 11.44 9.80
N ALA A 156 13.27 12.24 8.78
CA ALA A 156 13.64 13.65 8.72
C ALA A 156 12.87 14.51 9.73
N GLY A 157 11.79 14.02 10.34
CA GLY A 157 11.13 14.66 11.49
C GLY A 157 10.63 16.09 11.23
N GLY A 158 10.35 16.47 9.97
CA GLY A 158 9.98 17.83 9.57
C GLY A 158 11.15 18.73 9.14
N SER A 159 12.39 18.21 9.17
CA SER A 159 13.55 18.87 8.53
C SER A 159 13.50 18.69 7.01
N SER A 160 14.03 19.67 6.27
CA SER A 160 14.13 19.60 4.81
C SER A 160 14.87 18.33 4.39
N LEU A 161 14.27 17.58 3.47
CA LEU A 161 14.80 16.30 3.03
C LEU A 161 16.17 16.48 2.38
N THR A 162 17.13 15.64 2.74
CA THR A 162 18.30 15.40 1.89
C THR A 162 17.92 14.38 0.83
N LEU A 163 16.99 14.75 -0.07
CA LEU A 163 16.77 14.00 -1.31
C LEU A 163 17.90 14.31 -2.28
N SER A 164 18.30 13.33 -3.09
CA SER A 164 19.15 13.64 -4.24
C SER A 164 18.39 14.57 -5.19
N MET A 165 19.08 15.43 -5.96
CA MET A 165 18.42 16.27 -6.97
C MET A 165 17.55 15.42 -7.91
N THR A 166 18.05 14.26 -8.32
CA THR A 166 17.30 13.29 -9.12
C THR A 166 15.98 12.93 -8.45
N ASP A 167 15.96 12.67 -7.14
CA ASP A 167 14.75 12.28 -6.43
C ASP A 167 13.65 13.35 -6.38
N LEU A 168 14.04 14.63 -6.36
CA LEU A 168 13.15 15.80 -6.34
C LEU A 168 12.42 16.02 -7.67
N TYR A 169 13.03 15.63 -8.79
CA TYR A 169 12.46 15.80 -10.14
C TYR A 169 11.78 14.55 -10.69
N LEU A 170 11.90 13.38 -10.03
CA LEU A 170 11.30 12.14 -10.51
C LEU A 170 9.77 12.17 -10.37
N GLU A 171 9.10 12.41 -11.48
CA GLU A 171 7.65 12.33 -11.61
C GLU A 171 7.18 10.85 -11.59
N ILE A 172 6.02 10.60 -10.97
CA ILE A 172 5.46 9.24 -10.84
C ILE A 172 5.15 8.64 -12.21
N SER A 173 4.65 9.46 -13.13
CA SER A 173 4.37 9.11 -14.53
C SER A 173 5.62 8.66 -15.29
N GLN A 174 6.78 9.27 -15.00
CA GLN A 174 8.06 8.99 -15.65
C GLN A 174 8.83 7.82 -15.01
N THR A 175 8.39 7.35 -13.84
CA THR A 175 9.00 6.24 -13.08
C THR A 175 8.12 5.02 -12.98
N LEU A 176 7.11 4.91 -13.86
CA LEU A 176 6.09 3.88 -13.83
C LEU A 176 6.70 2.47 -13.79
N ASP A 177 7.58 2.13 -14.74
CA ASP A 177 8.17 0.79 -14.82
C ASP A 177 8.98 0.42 -13.56
N SER A 178 9.78 1.36 -13.04
CA SER A 178 10.53 1.16 -11.80
C SER A 178 9.63 0.95 -10.58
N ARG A 179 8.47 1.62 -10.54
CA ARG A 179 7.48 1.45 -9.45
C ARG A 179 6.73 0.14 -9.57
N LEU A 180 6.36 -0.25 -10.78
CA LEU A 180 5.68 -1.52 -11.06
C LEU A 180 6.55 -2.72 -10.72
N LYS A 181 7.87 -2.65 -10.97
CA LYS A 181 8.83 -3.69 -10.57
C LYS A 181 8.69 -4.08 -9.10
N PHE A 182 8.53 -3.13 -8.19
CA PHE A 182 8.33 -3.47 -6.77
C PHE A 182 7.11 -4.38 -6.58
N SER A 183 5.94 -3.95 -7.06
CA SER A 183 4.69 -4.71 -6.95
C SER A 183 4.65 -6.00 -7.78
N GLN A 184 5.49 -6.12 -8.81
CA GLN A 184 5.58 -7.32 -9.62
C GLN A 184 6.23 -8.49 -8.87
N TYR A 185 7.11 -8.20 -7.91
CA TYR A 185 7.90 -9.20 -7.19
C TYR A 185 7.59 -9.28 -5.68
N ILE A 186 6.43 -8.75 -5.26
CA ILE A 186 5.81 -9.17 -3.99
C ILE A 186 5.14 -10.54 -4.20
#